data_AF-A0AAD4EAJ8-F1
#
_entry.id   AF-A0AAD4EAJ8-F1
#
_cell.length_a   1.000
_cell.length_b   1.000
_cell.length_c   1.000
_cell.angle_alpha   90.00
_cell.angle_beta   90.00
_cell.angle_gamma   90.00
#
_symmetry.space_group_name_H-M   'P 1'
#
loop_
_entity.id
_entity.type
_entity.pdbx_description
1 polymer ?
#
loop_
_entity_poly.entity_id
_entity_poly.type
_entity_poly.pdbx_seq_one_letter_code
_entity_poly.pdbx_strand_id
1 'polypeptide(L)'
;MLLRWGTESNESTSNEIVEQFQFFPVLHRILSSRPNVTPIAITTGVGPQGRKTMHYQPPSDDEGPEFVPEQLSQIQSLHTALQNEAAHRGISPSFESSFDAIVDPSDYSQPLCDVDDKENDPPASSQSTPTSMTNLNKARQHISKVPKKRTLDETLIDMQKASLDAINARATADRQPQEHQMLLKEFEAGIWNVEEYREKIRELLREPSDKAEPVKRACYSPDWPDWDDES
;
A
#
# COMPACT_ATOMS: atom_id res chain seq x y z
N MET A 1 37.89 8.50 44.10
CA MET A 1 36.49 8.21 44.46
C MET A 1 35.78 7.70 43.22
N LEU A 2 35.60 6.38 43.11
CA LEU A 2 34.81 5.75 42.05
C LEU A 2 33.35 5.70 42.52
N LEU A 3 32.43 6.32 41.78
CA LEU A 3 31.00 6.17 42.01
C LEU A 3 30.57 4.78 41.51
N ARG A 4 30.29 3.90 42.46
CA ARG A 4 29.72 2.57 42.25
C ARG A 4 28.23 2.73 41.98
N TRP A 5 27.81 2.66 40.72
CA TRP A 5 26.39 2.55 40.38
C TRP A 5 25.90 1.18 40.87
N GLY A 6 25.00 1.20 41.85
CA GLY A 6 24.35 -0.01 42.38
C GLY A 6 23.43 -0.60 41.32
N THR A 7 23.68 -1.85 40.95
CA THR A 7 22.80 -2.68 40.10
C THR A 7 21.76 -3.39 40.97
N GLU A 8 21.01 -2.64 41.78
CA GLU A 8 19.92 -3.22 42.57
C GLU A 8 18.60 -3.09 41.79
N SER A 9 18.16 -4.24 41.25
CA SER A 9 16.81 -4.57 40.77
C SER A 9 16.25 -3.81 39.56
N ASN A 10 16.79 -4.05 38.36
CA ASN A 10 16.10 -3.74 37.09
C ASN A 10 15.02 -4.78 36.71
N GLU A 11 14.91 -5.90 37.41
CA GLU A 11 13.94 -6.95 37.07
C GLU A 11 12.51 -6.60 37.51
N SER A 12 12.32 -5.81 38.57
CA SER A 12 10.95 -5.50 39.05
C SER A 12 10.21 -4.52 38.14
N THR A 13 10.93 -3.58 37.51
CA THR A 13 10.32 -2.57 36.64
C THR A 13 9.77 -3.17 35.35
N SER A 14 10.42 -4.20 34.81
CA SER A 14 9.91 -4.87 33.60
C SER A 14 8.63 -5.65 33.87
N ASN A 15 8.48 -6.27 35.04
CA ASN A 15 7.28 -7.03 35.38
C ASN A 15 6.06 -6.13 35.59
N GLU A 16 6.22 -4.99 36.25
CA GLU A 16 5.13 -4.01 36.44
C GLU A 16 4.64 -3.43 35.10
N ILE A 17 5.55 -3.17 34.16
CA ILE A 17 5.19 -2.71 32.82
C ILE A 17 4.46 -3.80 32.02
N VAL A 18 4.82 -5.08 32.20
CA VAL A 18 4.13 -6.18 31.52
C VAL A 18 2.69 -6.35 32.04
N GLU A 19 2.44 -6.11 33.34
CA GLU A 19 1.08 -6.10 33.89
C GLU A 19 0.23 -4.95 33.32
N GLN A 20 0.81 -3.76 33.14
CA GLN A 20 0.09 -2.60 32.60
C GLN A 20 -0.01 -2.63 31.06
N PHE A 21 0.93 -3.28 30.37
CA PHE A 21 1.01 -3.30 28.92
C PHE A 21 1.33 -4.71 28.41
N GLN A 22 0.28 -5.49 28.16
CA GLN A 22 0.38 -6.89 27.70
C GLN A 22 1.21 -7.09 26.42
N PHE A 23 1.38 -6.04 25.60
CA PHE A 23 2.17 -6.09 24.37
C PHE A 23 3.66 -5.78 24.58
N PHE A 24 4.06 -5.37 25.79
CA PHE A 24 5.43 -4.97 26.11
C PHE A 24 6.47 -6.04 25.75
N PRO A 25 6.30 -7.34 26.07
CA PRO A 25 7.31 -8.34 25.76
C PRO A 25 7.58 -8.48 24.26
N VAL A 26 6.51 -8.42 23.45
CA VAL A 26 6.60 -8.53 21.98
C VAL A 26 7.26 -7.30 21.39
N LEU A 27 6.83 -6.10 21.82
CA LEU A 27 7.41 -4.84 21.37
C LEU A 27 8.88 -4.72 21.76
N HIS A 28 9.20 -5.04 23.02
CA HIS A 28 10.56 -5.04 23.55
C HIS A 28 11.47 -6.00 22.78
N ARG A 29 10.97 -7.21 22.45
CA ARG A 29 11.70 -8.18 21.61
C ARG A 29 11.99 -7.61 20.22
N ILE A 30 11.02 -6.95 19.58
CA ILE A 30 11.20 -6.34 18.25
C ILE A 30 12.26 -5.24 18.32
N LEU A 31 12.13 -4.30 19.28
CA LEU A 31 13.05 -3.17 19.44
C LEU A 31 14.47 -3.63 19.82
N SER A 32 14.59 -4.63 20.69
CA SER A 32 15.90 -5.16 21.11
C SER A 32 16.59 -5.98 20.03
N SER A 33 15.84 -6.63 19.13
CA SER A 33 16.41 -7.48 18.08
C SER A 33 17.13 -6.70 16.98
N ARG A 34 16.91 -5.38 16.87
CA ARG A 34 17.46 -4.54 15.81
C ARG A 34 17.97 -3.21 16.37
N PRO A 35 19.21 -3.16 16.91
CA PRO A 35 19.75 -1.98 17.59
C PRO A 35 19.91 -0.72 16.71
N ASN A 36 19.69 -0.81 15.39
CA ASN A 36 19.79 0.30 14.44
C ASN A 36 18.51 0.57 13.63
N VAL A 37 17.36 0.02 14.04
CA VAL A 37 16.09 0.38 13.40
C VAL A 37 15.44 1.48 14.21
N THR A 38 15.59 2.72 13.73
CA THR A 38 14.72 3.82 14.18
C THR A 38 13.28 3.39 13.84
N PRO A 39 12.37 3.30 14.82
CA PRO A 39 10.99 2.98 14.52
C PRO A 39 10.45 4.00 13.51
N ILE A 40 9.90 3.50 12.41
CA ILE A 40 9.31 4.30 11.35
C ILE A 40 8.18 5.11 11.99
N ALA A 41 8.42 6.42 12.08
CA ALA A 41 7.53 7.49 12.48
C ALA A 41 6.28 7.10 13.28
N ILE A 42 6.20 7.56 14.54
CA ILE A 42 4.97 7.45 15.32
C ILE A 42 3.92 8.36 14.66
N THR A 43 2.95 7.76 13.99
CA THR A 43 1.75 8.47 13.56
C THR A 43 0.89 8.68 14.80
N THR A 44 0.86 9.91 15.30
CA THR A 44 -0.10 10.26 16.35
C THR A 44 -1.51 10.16 15.78
N GLY A 45 -2.46 9.67 16.57
CA GLY A 45 -3.86 9.52 16.16
C GLY A 45 -4.46 10.81 15.56
N VAL A 46 -5.56 10.65 14.82
CA VAL A 46 -6.25 11.74 14.11
C VAL A 46 -6.79 12.76 15.13
N GLY A 47 -6.04 13.85 15.34
CA GLY A 47 -6.52 15.00 16.09
C GLY A 47 -7.38 15.92 15.22
N PRO A 48 -7.94 17.00 15.78
CA PRO A 48 -8.69 18.03 15.03
C PRO A 48 -7.89 18.65 13.87
N GLN A 49 -6.56 18.54 13.91
CA GLN A 49 -5.62 19.02 12.91
C GLN A 49 -5.27 17.97 11.84
N GLY A 50 -5.94 16.82 11.84
CA GLY A 50 -5.70 15.73 10.91
C GLY A 50 -4.55 14.81 11.33
N ARG A 51 -4.09 13.99 10.39
CA ARG A 51 -2.96 13.07 10.60
C ARG A 51 -1.67 13.87 10.55
N LYS A 52 -0.87 13.80 11.61
CA LYS A 52 0.46 14.38 11.65
C LYS A 52 1.49 13.28 11.88
N THR A 53 2.46 13.21 10.98
CA THR A 53 3.62 12.33 11.12
C THR A 53 4.70 13.14 11.82
N MET A 54 5.11 12.73 13.02
CA MET A 54 6.22 13.37 13.73
C MET A 54 7.49 12.54 13.53
N HIS A 55 8.48 13.13 12.87
CA HIS A 55 9.82 12.56 12.77
C HIS A 55 10.62 13.02 14.01
N TYR A 56 10.94 12.08 14.90
CA TYR A 56 11.66 12.38 16.15
C TYR A 56 13.18 12.49 15.97
N GLN A 57 13.71 12.10 14.82
CA GLN A 57 15.09 12.34 14.46
C GLN A 57 15.15 13.49 13.46
N PRO A 58 15.93 14.55 13.71
CA PRO A 58 16.30 15.48 12.65
C PRO A 58 16.99 14.67 11.54
N PRO A 59 16.73 14.97 10.25
CA PRO A 59 17.49 14.36 9.18
C PRO A 59 18.96 14.64 9.48
N SER A 60 19.75 13.58 9.67
CA SER A 60 21.18 13.74 9.82
C SER A 60 21.70 14.36 8.53
N ASP A 61 22.39 15.50 8.62
CA ASP A 61 23.15 16.10 7.50
C ASP A 61 24.35 15.22 7.09
N ASP A 62 24.49 14.05 7.72
CA ASP A 62 25.45 13.02 7.33
C ASP A 62 25.06 12.54 5.93
N GLU A 63 26.00 12.71 5.00
CA GLU A 63 25.86 12.36 3.59
C GLU A 63 25.14 11.02 3.49
N GLY A 64 23.91 11.06 2.95
CA GLY A 64 23.04 9.90 2.89
C GLY A 64 23.80 8.69 2.34
N PRO A 65 23.44 7.46 2.75
CA PRO A 65 24.21 6.26 2.45
C PRO A 65 24.57 6.28 0.97
N GLU A 66 25.87 6.37 0.69
CA GLU A 66 26.38 6.48 -0.67
C GLU A 66 25.94 5.20 -1.39
N PHE A 67 24.84 5.33 -2.14
CA PHE A 67 24.21 4.17 -2.76
C PHE A 67 25.21 3.61 -3.75
N VAL A 68 25.56 2.33 -3.56
CA VAL A 68 26.44 1.63 -4.47
C VAL A 68 25.83 1.75 -5.88
N PRO A 69 26.62 1.99 -6.95
CA PRO A 69 26.09 2.21 -8.30
C PRO A 69 25.06 1.16 -8.76
N GLU A 70 25.21 -0.07 -8.27
CA GLU A 70 24.28 -1.18 -8.51
C GLU A 70 22.89 -0.95 -7.87
N GLN A 71 22.84 -0.40 -6.66
CA GLN A 71 21.59 -0.03 -6.00
C GLN A 71 20.90 1.13 -6.72
N LEU A 72 21.66 2.13 -7.19
CA LEU A 72 21.10 3.22 -8.00
C LEU A 72 20.49 2.71 -9.30
N SER A 73 21.14 1.75 -9.98
CA SER A 73 20.57 1.11 -11.16
C SER A 73 19.26 0.39 -10.85
N GLN A 74 19.17 -0.29 -9.70
CA GLN A 74 17.96 -0.98 -9.29
C GLN A 74 16.81 0.00 -8.96
N ILE A 75 17.12 1.09 -8.25
CA ILE A 75 16.16 2.15 -7.92
C ILE A 75 15.64 2.82 -9.21
N GLN A 76 16.52 3.12 -10.16
CA GLN A 76 16.13 3.70 -11.44
C GLN A 76 15.27 2.74 -12.28
N SER A 77 15.58 1.45 -12.25
CA SER A 77 14.77 0.42 -12.92
C SER A 77 13.35 0.36 -12.35
N LEU A 78 13.21 0.41 -11.02
CA LEU A 78 11.90 0.43 -10.35
C LEU A 78 11.13 1.72 -10.65
N HIS A 79 11.79 2.88 -10.62
CA HIS A 79 11.15 4.15 -10.97
C HIS A 79 10.62 4.14 -12.41
N THR A 80 11.42 3.60 -13.34
CA THR A 80 11.03 3.46 -14.75
C THR A 80 9.83 2.52 -14.91
N ALA A 81 9.82 1.40 -14.20
CA ALA A 81 8.70 0.46 -14.23
C ALA A 81 7.39 1.09 -13.70
N LEU A 82 7.46 1.83 -12.59
CA LEU A 82 6.32 2.57 -12.03
C LEU A 82 5.79 3.64 -12.99
N GLN A 83 6.68 4.39 -13.64
CA GLN A 83 6.31 5.45 -14.56
C GLN A 83 5.67 4.89 -15.84
N ASN A 84 6.17 3.76 -16.35
CA ASN A 84 5.56 3.03 -17.46
C ASN A 84 4.17 2.50 -17.08
N GLU A 85 4.00 1.92 -15.89
CA GLU A 85 2.68 1.45 -15.44
C GLU A 85 1.68 2.61 -15.31
N ALA A 86 2.10 3.75 -14.76
CA ALA A 86 1.26 4.94 -14.63
C ALA A 86 0.79 5.46 -16.01
N ALA A 87 1.67 5.43 -17.02
CA ALA A 87 1.32 5.80 -18.40
C ALA A 87 0.27 4.85 -19.01
N HIS A 88 0.33 3.55 -18.69
CA HIS A 88 -0.63 2.56 -19.20
C HIS A 88 -2.01 2.65 -18.54
N ARG A 89 -2.11 3.16 -17.31
CA ARG A 89 -3.41 3.25 -16.61
C ARG A 89 -4.23 4.49 -16.94
N GLY A 90 -3.71 5.45 -17.70
CA GLY A 90 -4.42 6.69 -18.06
C GLY A 90 -4.80 7.56 -16.85
N ILE A 91 -4.26 7.23 -15.67
CA ILE A 91 -4.40 8.03 -14.45
C ILE A 91 -3.22 9.00 -14.49
N SER A 92 -3.46 10.21 -14.99
CA SER A 92 -2.50 11.30 -14.83
C SER A 92 -2.38 11.55 -13.32
N PRO A 93 -1.21 11.32 -12.69
CA PRO A 93 -1.03 11.66 -11.29
C PRO A 93 -0.83 13.17 -11.22
N SER A 94 -1.91 13.93 -11.38
CA SER A 94 -1.96 15.31 -10.92
C SER A 94 -2.11 15.28 -9.41
N PHE A 95 -1.05 14.83 -8.71
CA PHE A 95 -0.88 15.20 -7.32
C PHE A 95 -0.38 16.64 -7.37
N GLU A 96 -1.30 17.60 -7.32
CA GLU A 96 -0.95 18.97 -6.98
C GLU A 96 -0.30 18.90 -5.59
N SER A 97 1.02 18.85 -5.57
CA SER A 97 1.81 19.03 -4.38
C SER A 97 1.62 20.47 -3.94
N SER A 98 0.62 20.74 -3.09
CA SER A 98 0.38 22.06 -2.49
C SER A 98 1.42 22.44 -1.43
N PHE A 99 2.58 21.80 -1.40
CA PHE A 99 3.66 22.07 -0.44
C PHE A 99 4.95 22.41 -1.19
N ASP A 100 4.96 23.54 -1.89
CA ASP A 100 6.17 24.34 -2.13
C ASP A 100 5.76 25.76 -2.54
N ALA A 101 5.03 26.41 -1.65
CA ALA A 101 5.14 27.86 -1.51
C ALA A 101 6.10 28.10 -0.34
N ILE A 102 7.39 27.90 -0.60
CA ILE A 102 8.43 28.55 0.21
C ILE A 102 8.23 30.05 -0.06
N VAL A 103 7.50 30.69 0.86
CA VAL A 103 7.45 32.13 0.97
C VAL A 103 8.86 32.56 1.35
N ASP A 104 9.60 33.07 0.37
CA ASP A 104 10.84 33.82 0.60
C ASP A 104 10.50 35.02 1.52
N PRO A 105 11.08 35.11 2.73
CA PRO A 105 10.76 36.19 3.67
C PRO A 105 11.35 37.56 3.28
N SER A 106 12.00 37.72 2.12
CA SER A 106 12.83 38.89 1.85
C SER A 106 12.20 40.04 1.04
N ASP A 107 10.97 39.93 0.55
CA ASP A 107 10.40 40.95 -0.38
C ASP A 107 9.29 41.84 0.20
N TYR A 108 9.36 42.14 1.51
CA TYR A 108 8.57 43.24 2.11
C TYR A 108 9.31 44.57 1.95
N SER A 109 9.36 45.08 0.73
CA SER A 109 9.58 46.51 0.48
C SER A 109 9.23 46.84 -0.96
N GLN A 110 7.99 47.29 -1.22
CA GLN A 110 7.78 48.49 -2.04
C GLN A 110 6.34 49.04 -1.93
N PRO A 111 6.16 50.35 -2.18
CA PRO A 111 5.10 51.16 -1.62
C PRO A 111 3.84 51.24 -2.47
N LEU A 112 2.75 51.52 -1.75
CA LEU A 112 1.51 52.16 -2.18
C LEU A 112 1.68 53.05 -3.42
N CYS A 113 0.99 52.70 -4.51
CA CYS A 113 0.70 53.61 -5.62
C CYS A 113 -0.79 53.50 -5.96
N ASP A 114 -1.43 54.66 -5.90
CA ASP A 114 -2.81 55.00 -6.14
C ASP A 114 -3.35 54.69 -7.55
N VAL A 115 -4.68 54.46 -7.58
CA VAL A 115 -5.68 54.92 -8.56
C VAL A 115 -5.60 54.40 -10.00
N ASP A 116 -6.64 53.68 -10.43
CA ASP A 116 -7.46 54.11 -11.57
C ASP A 116 -8.83 53.38 -11.58
N ASP A 117 -9.88 54.16 -11.33
CA ASP A 117 -11.28 53.79 -11.52
C ASP A 117 -11.58 53.67 -13.02
N LYS A 118 -11.99 52.47 -13.47
CA LYS A 118 -12.72 52.31 -14.73
C LYS A 118 -13.97 51.47 -14.54
N GLU A 119 -15.02 52.20 -14.18
CA GLU A 119 -16.41 51.97 -14.55
C GLU A 119 -16.51 51.67 -16.06
N ASN A 120 -17.03 50.49 -16.43
CA ASN A 120 -17.86 50.30 -17.64
C ASN A 120 -18.52 48.90 -17.67
N ASP A 121 -19.84 48.96 -17.78
CA ASP A 121 -20.81 48.04 -18.38
C ASP A 121 -21.27 46.75 -17.67
N PRO A 122 -22.60 46.60 -17.43
CA PRO A 122 -23.20 45.36 -16.93
C PRO A 122 -23.32 44.31 -18.05
N PRO A 123 -22.95 43.03 -17.83
CA PRO A 123 -23.25 41.98 -18.78
C PRO A 123 -24.75 41.71 -18.85
N ALA A 124 -25.26 41.64 -20.07
CA ALA A 124 -26.65 41.41 -20.40
C ALA A 124 -27.24 40.16 -19.73
N SER A 125 -28.42 40.37 -19.15
CA SER A 125 -29.35 39.37 -18.63
C SER A 125 -29.46 38.14 -19.55
N SER A 126 -28.86 37.02 -19.15
CA SER A 126 -29.07 35.71 -19.76
C SER A 126 -30.49 35.24 -19.46
N GLN A 127 -31.34 35.22 -20.49
CA GLN A 127 -32.69 34.69 -20.42
C GLN A 127 -32.65 33.21 -20.00
N SER A 128 -33.23 32.93 -18.83
CA SER A 128 -33.54 31.58 -18.37
C SER A 128 -34.54 30.92 -19.32
N THR A 129 -34.07 29.98 -20.13
CA THR A 129 -34.94 29.13 -20.93
C THR A 129 -35.69 28.15 -20.02
N PRO A 130 -36.98 27.89 -20.27
CA PRO A 130 -37.75 26.93 -19.49
C PRO A 130 -37.18 25.53 -19.72
N THR A 131 -36.56 24.97 -18.69
CA THR A 131 -36.09 23.60 -18.60
C THR A 131 -37.20 22.64 -19.04
N SER A 132 -37.08 22.12 -20.27
CA SER A 132 -37.98 21.13 -20.82
C SER A 132 -37.93 19.86 -19.97
N MET A 133 -39.08 19.40 -19.48
CA MET A 133 -39.26 18.18 -18.68
C MET A 133 -38.62 16.93 -19.28
N THR A 134 -38.33 16.93 -20.59
CA THR A 134 -37.67 15.84 -21.31
C THR A 134 -36.21 15.65 -20.90
N ASN A 135 -35.48 16.73 -20.58
CA ASN A 135 -34.08 16.66 -20.14
C ASN A 135 -33.96 16.08 -18.71
N LEU A 136 -34.94 16.37 -17.84
CA LEU A 136 -35.03 15.78 -16.50
C LEU A 136 -35.27 14.26 -16.55
N ASN A 137 -36.10 13.79 -17.48
CA ASN A 137 -36.36 12.35 -17.63
C ASN A 137 -35.14 11.59 -18.18
N LYS A 138 -34.37 12.16 -19.12
CA LYS A 138 -33.09 11.58 -19.56
C LYS A 138 -32.06 11.53 -18.42
N ALA A 139 -31.97 12.59 -17.62
CA ALA A 139 -31.08 12.61 -16.45
C ALA A 139 -31.48 11.55 -15.41
N ARG A 140 -32.79 11.39 -15.12
CA ARG A 140 -33.28 10.35 -14.18
C ARG A 140 -33.02 8.92 -14.67
N GLN A 141 -33.11 8.65 -15.96
CA GLN A 141 -32.75 7.34 -16.53
C GLN A 141 -31.25 7.04 -16.44
N HIS A 142 -30.40 8.07 -16.42
CA HIS A 142 -28.97 7.92 -16.17
C HIS A 142 -28.65 7.74 -14.68
N ILE A 143 -29.41 8.38 -13.78
CA ILE A 143 -29.21 8.26 -12.32
C ILE A 143 -29.75 6.92 -11.77
N SER A 144 -30.73 6.28 -12.42
CA SER A 144 -31.26 4.98 -11.94
C SER A 144 -30.29 3.80 -12.12
N LYS A 145 -29.17 4.00 -12.83
CA LYS A 145 -28.09 3.01 -12.98
C LYS A 145 -26.90 3.30 -12.06
N VAL A 146 -27.11 3.94 -10.91
CA VAL A 146 -26.06 3.97 -9.89
C VAL A 146 -25.87 2.52 -9.40
N PRO A 147 -24.70 1.91 -9.60
CA PRO A 147 -24.44 0.56 -9.12
C PRO A 147 -24.78 0.49 -7.64
N LYS A 148 -25.47 -0.58 -7.24
CA LYS A 148 -25.88 -0.82 -5.85
C LYS A 148 -24.67 -0.55 -4.97
N LYS A 149 -24.80 0.40 -4.03
CA LYS A 149 -23.69 0.82 -3.17
C LYS A 149 -23.14 -0.43 -2.48
N ARG A 150 -21.97 -0.88 -2.92
CA ARG A 150 -21.21 -1.89 -2.18
C ARG A 150 -20.96 -1.33 -0.80
N THR A 151 -21.14 -2.15 0.22
CA THR A 151 -20.79 -1.72 1.57
C THR A 151 -19.28 -1.55 1.65
N LEU A 152 -18.81 -0.72 2.60
CA LEU A 152 -17.37 -0.56 2.84
C LEU A 152 -16.72 -1.91 3.16
N ASP A 153 -17.44 -2.77 3.88
CA ASP A 153 -17.00 -4.12 4.24
C ASP A 153 -16.80 -5.01 3.00
N GLU A 154 -17.74 -5.01 2.05
CA GLU A 154 -17.59 -5.74 0.78
C GLU A 154 -16.35 -5.28 0.00
N THR A 155 -16.08 -3.97 0.00
CA THR A 155 -14.90 -3.41 -0.67
C THR A 155 -13.61 -3.85 0.01
N LEU A 156 -13.61 -3.92 1.35
CA LEU A 156 -12.47 -4.40 2.12
C LEU A 156 -12.20 -5.89 1.87
N ILE A 157 -13.25 -6.72 1.80
CA ILE A 157 -13.15 -8.14 1.49
C ILE A 157 -12.58 -8.34 0.08
N ASP A 158 -13.09 -7.61 -0.91
CA ASP A 158 -12.61 -7.67 -2.29
C ASP A 158 -11.12 -7.33 -2.38
N MET A 159 -10.66 -6.31 -1.63
CA MET A 159 -9.25 -5.91 -1.60
C MET A 159 -8.35 -6.97 -0.98
N GLN A 160 -8.77 -7.57 0.15
CA GLN A 160 -8.03 -8.66 0.78
C GLN A 160 -7.94 -9.89 -0.12
N LYS A 161 -9.06 -10.24 -0.77
CA LYS A 161 -9.13 -11.34 -1.72
C LYS A 161 -8.20 -11.11 -2.91
N ALA A 162 -8.25 -9.94 -3.52
CA ALA A 162 -7.38 -9.59 -4.63
C ALA A 162 -5.89 -9.65 -4.23
N SER A 163 -5.55 -9.23 -3.01
CA SER A 163 -4.19 -9.35 -2.49
C SER A 163 -3.74 -10.80 -2.35
N LEU A 164 -4.59 -11.69 -1.83
CA LEU A 164 -4.29 -13.11 -1.70
C LEU A 164 -4.16 -13.78 -3.07
N ASP A 165 -5.06 -13.47 -4.00
CA ASP A 165 -5.02 -13.99 -5.37
C ASP A 165 -3.73 -13.56 -6.08
N ALA A 166 -3.29 -12.31 -5.91
CA ALA A 166 -2.02 -11.83 -6.47
C ALA A 166 -0.80 -12.55 -5.89
N ILE A 167 -0.78 -12.83 -4.58
CA ILE A 167 0.30 -13.59 -3.93
C ILE A 167 0.34 -15.02 -4.46
N ASN A 168 -0.81 -15.67 -4.57
CA ASN A 168 -0.91 -17.03 -5.10
C ASN A 168 -0.48 -17.09 -6.57
N ALA A 169 -0.94 -16.15 -7.39
CA ALA A 169 -0.54 -16.05 -8.80
C ALA A 169 0.97 -15.89 -8.96
N ARG A 170 1.60 -15.05 -8.12
CA ARG A 170 3.05 -14.90 -8.10
C ARG A 170 3.77 -16.18 -7.70
N ALA A 171 3.30 -16.86 -6.65
CA ALA A 171 3.89 -18.13 -6.23
C ALA A 171 3.80 -19.20 -7.33
N THR A 172 2.71 -19.24 -8.10
CA THR A 172 2.59 -20.16 -9.24
C THR A 172 3.50 -19.78 -10.40
N ALA A 173 3.64 -18.48 -10.69
CA ALA A 173 4.52 -17.98 -11.74
C ALA A 173 5.99 -18.26 -11.45
N ASP A 174 6.40 -18.19 -10.17
CA ASP A 174 7.77 -18.48 -9.74
C ASP A 174 8.07 -19.99 -9.73
N ARG A 175 7.06 -20.85 -9.57
CA ARG A 175 7.22 -22.31 -9.54
C ARG A 175 7.53 -22.91 -10.92
N GLN A 176 6.86 -22.44 -11.97
CA GLN A 176 7.06 -22.94 -13.34
C GLN A 176 8.52 -22.87 -13.84
N PRO A 177 9.25 -21.74 -13.73
CA PRO A 177 10.64 -21.67 -14.18
C PRO A 177 11.56 -22.54 -13.34
N GLN A 178 11.27 -22.71 -12.04
CA GLN A 178 12.02 -23.64 -11.17
C GLN A 178 11.82 -25.09 -11.61
N GLU A 179 10.59 -25.50 -11.92
CA GLU A 179 10.28 -26.83 -12.46
C GLU A 179 11.00 -27.07 -13.78
N HIS A 180 10.97 -26.10 -14.70
CA HIS A 180 11.70 -26.19 -15.97
C HIS A 180 13.22 -26.31 -15.77
N GLN A 181 13.79 -25.53 -14.86
CA GLN A 181 15.22 -25.58 -14.54
C GLN A 181 15.63 -26.92 -13.93
N MET A 182 14.79 -27.51 -13.09
CA MET A 182 15.02 -28.82 -12.49
C MET A 182 14.99 -29.91 -13.56
N LEU A 183 13.99 -29.90 -14.43
CA LEU A 183 13.88 -30.83 -15.55
C LEU A 183 15.10 -30.82 -16.47
N LEU A 184 15.60 -29.62 -16.79
CA LEU A 184 16.78 -29.47 -17.64
C LEU A 184 18.01 -30.14 -17.00
N LYS A 185 18.22 -29.95 -15.69
CA LYS A 185 19.31 -30.59 -14.96
C LYS A 185 19.18 -32.11 -14.95
N GLU A 186 17.98 -32.64 -14.80
CA GLU A 186 17.74 -34.09 -14.82
C GLU A 186 17.95 -34.69 -16.23
N PHE A 187 17.58 -33.95 -17.28
CA PHE A 187 17.86 -34.31 -18.66
C PHE A 187 19.37 -34.33 -18.96
N GLU A 188 20.11 -33.30 -18.52
CA GLU A 188 21.57 -33.26 -18.64
C GLU A 188 22.26 -34.40 -17.88
N ALA A 189 21.68 -34.83 -16.76
CA ALA A 189 22.15 -36.01 -16.01
C ALA A 189 21.81 -37.35 -16.69
N GLY A 190 21.08 -37.34 -17.81
CA GLY A 190 20.66 -38.55 -18.54
C GLY A 190 19.59 -39.36 -17.80
N ILE A 191 18.90 -38.77 -16.82
CA ILE A 191 17.81 -39.42 -16.07
C ILE A 191 16.57 -39.56 -16.97
N TRP A 192 16.33 -38.57 -17.83
CA TRP A 192 15.20 -38.55 -18.76
C TRP A 192 15.65 -38.83 -20.18
N ASN A 193 14.85 -39.60 -20.91
CA ASN A 193 15.02 -39.72 -22.35
C ASN A 193 14.46 -38.48 -23.08
N VAL A 194 14.91 -38.22 -24.31
CA VAL A 194 14.53 -37.03 -25.11
C VAL A 194 13.01 -36.93 -25.30
N GLU A 195 12.34 -38.06 -25.55
CA GLU A 195 10.89 -38.11 -25.73
C GLU A 195 10.14 -37.77 -24.44
N GLU A 196 10.57 -38.30 -23.30
CA GLU A 196 9.92 -38.08 -22.01
C GLU A 196 10.11 -36.62 -21.55
N TYR A 197 11.31 -36.06 -21.73
CA TYR A 197 11.58 -34.65 -21.48
C TYR A 197 10.65 -33.76 -22.31
N ARG A 198 10.51 -34.05 -23.61
CA ARG A 198 9.61 -33.30 -24.50
C ARG A 198 8.15 -33.38 -24.09
N GLU A 199 7.69 -34.55 -23.67
CA GLU A 199 6.32 -34.73 -23.16
C GLU A 199 6.12 -33.94 -21.87
N LYS A 200 7.10 -33.96 -20.96
CA LYS A 200 7.00 -33.26 -19.67
C LYS A 200 7.03 -31.74 -19.83
N ILE A 201 7.85 -31.22 -20.74
CA ILE A 201 7.82 -29.80 -21.13
C ILE A 201 6.48 -29.42 -21.75
N ARG A 202 5.87 -30.30 -22.57
CA ARG A 202 4.53 -30.08 -23.12
C ARG A 202 3.46 -30.08 -22.02
N GLU A 203 3.60 -30.93 -21.01
CA GLU A 203 2.70 -30.96 -19.85
C GLU A 203 2.83 -29.68 -19.01
N LEU A 204 4.06 -29.21 -18.77
CA LEU A 204 4.34 -27.95 -18.07
C LEU A 204 3.82 -26.71 -18.81
N LEU A 205 4.00 -26.66 -20.13
CA LEU A 205 3.52 -25.57 -20.99
C LEU A 205 2.03 -25.67 -21.32
N ARG A 206 1.41 -26.84 -21.08
CA ARG A 206 -0.03 -26.96 -21.05
C ARG A 206 -0.47 -26.27 -19.77
N GLU A 207 -0.53 -24.93 -19.85
CA GLU A 207 -1.20 -24.06 -18.89
C GLU A 207 -2.42 -24.80 -18.32
N PRO A 208 -2.70 -24.66 -17.01
CA PRO A 208 -3.96 -25.11 -16.42
C PRO A 208 -5.09 -24.23 -16.97
N SER A 209 -5.34 -24.31 -18.28
CA SER A 209 -6.07 -23.34 -19.07
C SER A 209 -7.54 -23.30 -18.67
N ASP A 210 -8.15 -24.40 -18.20
CA ASP A 210 -9.62 -24.42 -18.06
C ASP A 210 -10.18 -25.40 -17.01
N LYS A 211 -9.37 -25.96 -16.12
CA LYS A 211 -9.83 -27.08 -15.27
C LYS A 211 -9.45 -26.95 -13.81
N ALA A 212 -10.02 -25.94 -13.17
CA ALA A 212 -10.81 -26.16 -11.96
C ALA A 212 -11.44 -24.80 -11.62
N GLU A 213 -12.73 -24.64 -11.91
CA GLU A 213 -13.50 -23.73 -11.04
C GLU A 213 -13.14 -24.08 -9.60
N PRO A 214 -12.96 -23.09 -8.70
CA PRO A 214 -12.72 -23.37 -7.30
C PRO A 214 -13.84 -24.30 -6.87
N VAL A 215 -13.50 -25.58 -6.63
CA VAL A 215 -14.42 -26.53 -6.03
C VAL A 215 -14.91 -25.78 -4.83
N LYS A 216 -16.20 -25.40 -4.85
CA LYS A 216 -16.87 -24.79 -3.71
C LYS A 216 -16.80 -25.86 -2.64
N ARG A 217 -15.68 -25.92 -1.92
CA ARG A 217 -15.55 -26.66 -0.69
C ARG A 217 -16.57 -25.95 0.16
N ALA A 218 -17.74 -26.57 0.31
CA ALA A 218 -18.71 -26.15 1.29
C ALA A 218 -17.88 -25.94 2.56
N CYS A 219 -17.85 -24.70 3.03
CA CYS A 219 -17.20 -24.37 4.28
C CYS A 219 -17.92 -25.21 5.32
N TYR A 220 -17.38 -26.41 5.57
CA TYR A 220 -17.72 -27.24 6.69
C TYR A 220 -17.19 -26.43 7.86
N SER A 221 -18.06 -25.58 8.44
CA SER A 221 -17.80 -25.07 9.78
C SER A 221 -17.54 -26.31 10.62
N PRO A 222 -16.35 -26.44 11.21
CA PRO A 222 -16.14 -27.45 12.23
C PRO A 222 -17.24 -27.25 13.26
N ASP A 223 -18.07 -28.28 13.45
CA ASP A 223 -19.06 -28.31 14.51
C ASP A 223 -18.25 -28.36 15.81
N TRP A 224 -17.98 -27.19 16.38
CA TRP A 224 -17.29 -27.11 17.66
C TRP A 224 -18.28 -27.60 18.70
N PRO A 225 -17.92 -28.61 19.52
CA PRO A 225 -18.81 -29.08 20.56
C PRO A 225 -19.17 -27.91 21.47
N ASP A 226 -20.47 -27.65 21.64
CA ASP A 226 -21.01 -26.71 22.62
C ASP A 226 -20.51 -27.14 24.00
N TRP A 227 -19.69 -26.30 24.64
CA TRP A 227 -19.16 -26.54 25.98
C TRP A 227 -20.13 -26.08 27.09
N ASP A 228 -21.42 -25.94 26.79
CA ASP A 228 -22.39 -25.25 27.64
C ASP A 228 -23.30 -26.18 28.47
N ASP A 229 -22.87 -27.41 28.81
CA ASP A 229 -23.62 -28.27 29.74
C ASP A 229 -22.70 -28.92 30.79
N GLU A 230 -22.32 -28.15 31.81
CA GLU A 230 -21.98 -28.68 33.13
C GLU A 230 -22.10 -27.58 34.21
N SER A 231 -23.31 -27.36 34.73
CA SER A 231 -23.57 -26.77 36.07
C SER A 231 -25.00 -27.04 36.55
#